data_AF-A0A0K0ZWX1-F1
#
_entry.id   AF-A0A0K0ZWX1-F1
#
_cell.length_a   1.000
_cell.length_b   1.000
_cell.length_c   1.000
_cell.angle_alpha   90.00
_cell.angle_beta   90.00
_cell.angle_gamma   90.00
#
_symmetry.space_group_name_H-M   'P 1'
#
loop_
_entity.id
_entity.type
_entity.pdbx_description
1 polymer ?
#
loop_
_entity_poly.entity_id
_entity_poly.type
_entity_poly.pdbx_seq_one_letter_code
_entity_poly.pdbx_strand_id
1 'polypeptide(L)'
;MNQKVQNIGNQYTSKKNAKKKRHERRKKVVKKRIAVFGGVLLVIIILLLIMVAFQIKGNHDASVERQAKEEKYQKLQDKEIELKEQLNNLNDEAYVEKIARDEYYLSNDGEIIFKLPNDKDKQEKQSKKE
;
A
#
# COMPACT_ATOMS: atom_id res chain seq x y z
N MET A 1 16.11 51.78 -55.94
CA MET A 1 16.70 52.86 -55.12
C MET A 1 16.42 52.56 -53.65
N ASN A 2 17.40 52.06 -52.89
CA ASN A 2 17.28 51.84 -51.44
C ASN A 2 17.78 53.07 -50.70
N GLN A 3 16.87 53.98 -50.31
CA GLN A 3 17.24 55.12 -49.49
C GLN A 3 17.51 54.65 -48.06
N LYS A 4 18.78 54.72 -47.66
CA LYS A 4 19.21 54.51 -46.28
C LYS A 4 18.64 55.65 -45.43
N VAL A 5 17.56 55.39 -44.69
CA VAL A 5 16.95 56.34 -43.76
C VAL A 5 18.00 56.74 -42.72
N GLN A 6 18.52 57.95 -42.83
CA GLN A 6 19.50 58.50 -41.88
C GLN A 6 18.76 59.15 -40.71
N ASN A 7 19.27 58.93 -39.50
CA ASN A 7 18.72 59.57 -38.31
C ASN A 7 18.98 61.08 -38.39
N ILE A 8 17.93 61.89 -38.23
CA ILE A 8 18.04 63.35 -38.08
C ILE A 8 18.94 63.62 -36.88
N GLY A 9 20.13 64.19 -37.11
CA GLY A 9 21.19 64.44 -36.13
C GLY A 9 20.88 65.57 -35.13
N ASN A 10 19.70 65.52 -34.50
CA ASN A 10 19.21 66.52 -33.56
C ASN A 10 19.41 66.04 -32.10
N GLN A 11 19.67 66.99 -31.19
CA GLN A 11 19.72 66.73 -29.74
C GLN A 11 18.46 66.04 -29.20
N TYR A 12 17.26 66.38 -29.69
CA TYR A 12 16.00 65.75 -29.27
C TYR A 12 15.93 64.27 -29.64
N THR A 13 16.25 63.92 -30.89
CA THR A 13 16.23 62.53 -31.38
C THR A 13 17.32 61.70 -30.69
N SER A 14 18.49 62.28 -30.45
CA SER A 14 19.58 61.65 -29.68
C SER A 14 19.14 61.31 -28.25
N LYS A 15 18.55 62.27 -27.52
CA LYS A 15 18.03 62.06 -26.15
C LYS A 15 16.92 61.00 -26.12
N LYS A 16 15.99 61.02 -27.08
CA LYS A 16 14.90 60.03 -27.19
C LYS A 16 15.44 58.62 -27.49
N ASN A 17 16.41 58.51 -28.40
CA ASN A 17 17.06 57.24 -28.74
C ASN A 17 17.88 56.68 -27.57
N ALA A 18 18.55 57.55 -26.80
CA ALA A 18 19.27 57.15 -25.59
C ALA A 18 18.31 56.61 -24.51
N LYS A 19 17.15 57.28 -24.29
CA LYS A 19 16.09 56.79 -23.39
C LYS A 19 15.54 55.44 -23.86
N LYS A 20 15.24 55.28 -25.16
CA LYS A 20 14.78 54.01 -25.75
C LYS A 20 15.82 52.90 -25.55
N LYS A 21 17.09 53.15 -25.87
CA LYS A 21 18.19 52.19 -25.67
C LYS A 21 18.35 51.79 -24.19
N ARG A 22 18.23 52.74 -23.25
CA ARG A 22 18.25 52.45 -21.80
C ARG A 22 17.07 51.57 -21.37
N HIS A 23 15.87 51.86 -21.87
CA HIS A 23 14.68 51.07 -21.56
C HIS A 23 14.77 49.64 -22.12
N GLU A 24 15.24 49.47 -23.36
CA GLU A 24 15.49 48.15 -23.96
C GLU A 24 16.56 47.36 -23.20
N ARG A 25 17.65 48.01 -22.75
CA ARG A 25 18.66 47.36 -21.89
C ARG A 25 18.04 46.90 -20.57
N ARG A 26 17.23 47.73 -19.91
CA ARG A 26 16.53 47.35 -18.67
C ARG A 26 15.58 46.17 -18.89
N LYS A 27 14.76 46.19 -19.95
CA LYS A 27 13.88 45.07 -20.31
C LYS A 27 14.64 43.77 -20.54
N LYS A 28 15.78 43.81 -21.25
CA LYS A 28 16.63 42.63 -21.45
C LYS A 28 17.18 42.06 -20.14
N VAL A 29 17.63 42.93 -19.23
CA VAL A 29 18.13 42.50 -17.90
C VAL A 29 17.00 41.87 -17.08
N VAL A 30 15.82 42.49 -17.04
CA VAL A 30 14.66 41.96 -16.31
C VAL A 30 14.22 40.61 -16.89
N LYS A 31 14.12 40.48 -18.22
CA LYS A 31 13.79 39.20 -18.87
C LYS A 31 14.81 38.10 -18.54
N LYS A 32 16.11 38.42 -18.55
CA LYS A 32 17.16 37.47 -18.15
C LYS A 32 17.00 37.04 -16.70
N ARG A 33 16.72 37.97 -15.77
CA ARG A 33 16.48 37.64 -14.36
C ARG A 33 15.25 36.73 -14.21
N ILE A 34 14.14 37.08 -14.83
CA ILE A 34 12.91 36.27 -14.78
C ILE A 34 13.13 34.88 -15.39
N ALA A 35 13.88 34.77 -16.48
CA ALA A 35 14.20 33.47 -17.08
C ALA A 35 15.04 32.59 -16.13
N VAL A 36 16.01 33.17 -15.41
CA VAL A 36 16.81 32.43 -14.42
C VAL A 36 15.96 32.00 -13.23
N PHE A 37 15.23 32.94 -12.60
CA PHE A 37 14.39 32.60 -11.44
C PHE A 37 13.24 31.66 -11.81
N GLY A 38 12.59 31.89 -12.95
CA GLY A 38 11.54 31.02 -13.47
C GLY A 38 12.08 29.63 -13.82
N GLY A 39 13.26 29.54 -14.42
CA GLY A 39 13.92 28.26 -14.70
C GLY A 39 14.23 27.48 -13.43
N VAL A 40 14.78 28.14 -12.42
CA VAL A 40 15.05 27.53 -11.11
C VAL A 40 13.74 27.05 -10.45
N LEU A 41 12.69 27.87 -10.46
CA LEU A 41 11.38 27.48 -9.95
C LEU A 41 10.82 26.26 -10.68
N LEU A 42 10.95 26.21 -12.00
CA LEU A 42 10.47 25.10 -12.83
C LEU A 42 11.21 23.80 -12.50
N VAL A 43 12.53 23.86 -12.31
CA VAL A 43 13.33 22.71 -11.85
C VAL A 43 12.85 22.22 -10.48
N ILE A 44 12.61 23.12 -9.53
CA ILE A 44 12.08 22.75 -8.21
C ILE A 44 10.72 22.06 -8.33
N ILE A 45 9.81 22.58 -9.15
CA ILE A 45 8.50 21.98 -9.40
C ILE A 45 8.65 20.56 -9.98
N ILE A 46 9.54 20.36 -10.96
CA ILE A 46 9.80 19.04 -11.54
C ILE A 46 10.31 18.06 -10.47
N LEU A 47 11.25 18.49 -9.62
CA LEU A 47 11.77 17.66 -8.54
C LEU A 47 10.69 17.27 -7.53
N LEU A 48 9.81 18.20 -7.16
CA LEU A 48 8.68 17.92 -6.28
C LEU A 48 7.69 16.94 -6.90
N LEU A 49 7.37 17.07 -8.19
CA LEU A 49 6.49 16.13 -8.90
C LEU A 49 7.09 14.72 -8.93
N ILE A 50 8.39 14.60 -9.18
CA ILE A 50 9.11 13.32 -9.15
C ILE A 50 9.03 12.71 -7.74
N MET A 51 9.28 13.50 -6.69
CA MET A 51 9.22 13.05 -5.29
C MET A 51 7.82 12.53 -4.91
N VAL A 52 6.77 13.27 -5.28
CA VAL A 52 5.38 12.85 -5.04
C VAL A 52 5.05 11.55 -5.79
N ALA A 53 5.51 11.42 -7.04
CA ALA A 53 5.29 10.21 -7.82
C ALA A 53 5.94 8.96 -7.18
N PHE A 54 7.14 9.10 -6.62
CA PHE A 54 7.79 8.02 -5.87
C PHE A 54 7.06 7.71 -4.54
N GLN A 55 6.56 8.73 -3.85
CA GLN A 55 5.84 8.55 -2.60
C GLN A 55 4.49 7.85 -2.77
N ILE A 56 3.77 8.12 -3.87
CA ILE A 56 2.51 7.43 -4.19
C ILE A 56 2.76 5.93 -4.41
N LYS A 57 3.83 5.56 -5.13
CA LYS A 57 4.19 4.16 -5.34
C LYS A 57 4.53 3.45 -4.02
N GLY A 58 5.40 4.05 -3.21
CA GLY A 58 5.78 3.46 -1.91
C GLY A 58 4.61 3.34 -0.94
N ASN A 59 3.67 4.29 -0.94
CA ASN A 59 2.50 4.25 -0.06
C ASN A 59 1.46 3.20 -0.49
N HIS A 60 1.32 2.96 -1.80
CA HIS A 60 0.43 1.89 -2.28
C HIS A 60 0.96 0.52 -1.86
N ASP A 61 2.25 0.27 -2.07
CA ASP A 61 2.90 -1.00 -1.69
C ASP A 61 2.83 -1.24 -0.18
N ALA A 62 3.08 -0.21 0.64
CA ALA A 62 2.96 -0.29 2.09
C ALA A 62 1.53 -0.61 2.56
N SER A 63 0.50 -0.13 1.84
CA SER A 63 -0.90 -0.41 2.18
C SER A 63 -1.30 -1.85 1.92
N VAL A 64 -0.84 -2.42 0.79
CA VAL A 64 -1.10 -3.82 0.43
C VAL A 64 -0.33 -4.77 1.34
N GLU A 65 0.95 -4.46 1.61
CA GLU A 65 1.76 -5.26 2.54
C GLU A 65 1.17 -5.24 3.97
N ARG A 66 0.61 -4.11 4.39
CA ARG A 66 -0.06 -4.00 5.69
C ARG A 66 -1.34 -4.84 5.76
N GLN A 67 -2.17 -4.84 4.70
CA GLN A 67 -3.35 -5.70 4.64
C GLN A 67 -2.98 -7.18 4.66
N ALA A 68 -1.98 -7.60 3.87
CA ALA A 68 -1.53 -8.98 3.86
C ALA A 68 -0.96 -9.44 5.22
N LYS A 69 -0.23 -8.56 5.91
CA LYS A 69 0.27 -8.82 7.27
C LYS A 69 -0.86 -8.92 8.28
N GLU A 70 -1.87 -8.07 8.18
CA GLU A 70 -3.05 -8.11 9.05
C GLU A 70 -3.84 -9.40 8.86
N GLU A 71 -4.16 -9.79 7.62
CA GLU A 71 -4.82 -11.07 7.34
C GLU A 71 -4.03 -12.26 7.85
N LYS A 72 -2.70 -12.24 7.67
CA LYS A 72 -1.83 -13.29 8.19
C LYS A 72 -1.86 -13.32 9.72
N TYR A 73 -1.84 -12.17 10.36
CA TYR A 73 -1.93 -12.05 11.83
C TYR A 73 -3.24 -12.62 12.35
N GLN A 74 -4.38 -12.25 11.74
CA GLN A 74 -5.70 -12.79 12.12
C GLN A 74 -5.76 -14.31 11.97
N LYS A 75 -5.28 -14.86 10.83
CA LYS A 75 -5.21 -16.32 10.64
C LYS A 75 -4.33 -17.03 11.68
N LEU A 76 -3.24 -16.41 12.09
CA LEU A 76 -2.38 -16.95 13.15
C LEU A 76 -3.08 -16.90 14.52
N GLN A 77 -3.83 -15.84 14.80
CA GLN A 77 -4.59 -15.68 16.04
C GLN A 77 -5.73 -16.71 16.13
N ASP A 78 -6.49 -16.90 15.05
CA ASP A 78 -7.53 -17.93 14.97
C ASP A 78 -6.93 -19.32 15.20
N LYS A 79 -5.79 -19.61 14.56
CA LYS A 79 -5.08 -20.88 14.74
C LYS A 79 -4.57 -21.06 16.16
N GLU A 80 -4.12 -19.98 16.82
CA GLU A 80 -3.70 -20.03 18.22
C GLU A 80 -4.88 -20.39 19.13
N ILE A 81 -6.04 -19.78 18.90
CA ILE A 81 -7.27 -20.06 19.65
C ILE A 81 -7.70 -21.52 19.44
N GLU A 82 -7.73 -21.99 18.19
CA GLU A 82 -8.08 -23.38 17.86
C GLU A 82 -7.12 -24.37 18.54
N LEU A 83 -5.81 -24.12 18.47
CA LEU A 83 -4.81 -24.99 19.12
C LEU A 83 -4.92 -24.96 20.65
N LYS A 84 -5.26 -23.82 21.25
CA LYS A 84 -5.50 -23.72 22.69
C LYS A 84 -6.74 -24.50 23.11
N GLU A 85 -7.81 -24.44 22.32
CA GLU A 85 -9.02 -25.22 22.57
C GLU A 85 -8.73 -26.72 22.45
N GLN A 86 -8.03 -27.14 21.40
CA GLN A 86 -7.60 -28.54 21.24
C GLN A 86 -6.73 -29.00 22.41
N LEU A 87 -5.80 -28.16 22.86
CA LEU A 87 -4.94 -28.47 24.02
C LEU A 87 -5.76 -28.61 25.30
N ASN A 88 -6.74 -27.73 25.52
CA ASN A 88 -7.62 -27.81 26.68
C ASN A 88 -8.46 -29.08 26.63
N ASN A 89 -9.06 -29.40 25.49
CA ASN A 89 -9.83 -30.63 25.29
C ASN A 89 -8.97 -31.88 25.50
N LEU A 90 -7.70 -31.86 25.09
CA LEU A 90 -6.78 -32.98 25.28
C LEU A 90 -6.35 -33.17 26.75
N ASN A 91 -6.31 -32.07 27.51
CA ASN A 91 -6.02 -32.10 28.95
C ASN A 91 -7.27 -32.36 29.81
N ASP A 92 -8.46 -32.30 29.23
CA ASP A 92 -9.72 -32.57 29.91
C ASP A 92 -10.03 -34.07 29.88
N GLU A 93 -9.91 -34.71 31.05
CA GLU A 93 -10.17 -36.14 31.23
C GLU A 93 -11.60 -36.53 30.82
N ALA A 94 -12.60 -35.66 31.06
CA ALA A 94 -13.98 -35.94 30.69
C ALA A 94 -14.20 -35.90 29.16
N TYR A 95 -13.47 -35.02 28.47
CA TYR A 95 -13.50 -34.96 27.00
C TYR A 95 -12.85 -36.20 26.39
N VAL A 96 -11.69 -36.63 26.92
CA VAL A 96 -10.99 -37.83 26.48
C VAL A 96 -11.82 -39.09 26.76
N GLU A 97 -12.42 -39.20 27.95
CA GLU A 97 -13.31 -40.32 28.30
C GLU A 97 -14.51 -40.39 27.36
N LYS A 98 -15.11 -39.24 27.02
CA LYS A 98 -16.20 -39.18 26.06
C LYS A 98 -15.79 -39.70 24.68
N ILE A 99 -14.66 -39.26 24.14
CA ILE A 99 -14.15 -39.76 22.85
C ILE A 99 -13.87 -41.27 22.94
N ALA A 100 -13.28 -41.75 24.03
CA ALA A 100 -13.01 -43.17 24.22
C ALA A 100 -14.30 -44.01 24.26
N ARG A 101 -15.37 -43.51 24.89
CA ARG A 101 -16.69 -44.16 24.93
C ARG A 101 -17.41 -44.08 23.58
N ASP A 102 -17.42 -42.92 22.93
CA ASP A 102 -18.19 -42.64 21.71
C ASP A 102 -17.55 -43.26 20.45
N GLU A 103 -16.22 -43.14 20.30
CA GLU A 103 -15.50 -43.59 19.09
C GLU A 103 -14.88 -44.97 19.26
N TYR A 104 -14.37 -45.27 20.47
CA TYR A 104 -13.66 -46.52 20.74
C TYR A 104 -14.48 -47.53 21.56
N TYR A 105 -15.73 -47.22 21.90
CA TYR A 105 -16.62 -48.09 22.68
C TYR A 105 -15.97 -48.58 23.99
N LEU A 106 -15.18 -47.72 24.63
CA LEU A 106 -14.63 -48.00 25.95
C LEU A 106 -15.79 -48.05 26.97
N SER A 107 -15.76 -49.05 27.85
CA SER A 107 -16.80 -49.32 28.84
C SER A 107 -16.14 -49.85 30.10
N ASN A 108 -16.61 -49.42 31.26
CA ASN A 108 -16.06 -49.89 32.54
C ASN A 108 -16.66 -51.24 32.95
N ASP A 109 -16.06 -51.87 33.97
CA ASP A 109 -16.54 -53.13 34.51
C ASP A 109 -18.00 -53.02 34.99
N GLY A 110 -18.88 -53.82 34.38
CA GLY A 110 -20.31 -53.86 34.68
C GLY A 110 -21.20 -53.01 33.76
N GLU A 111 -20.63 -52.24 32.83
CA GLU A 111 -21.37 -51.50 31.80
C GLU A 111 -21.63 -52.39 30.56
N ILE A 112 -22.79 -52.23 29.89
CA ILE A 112 -23.19 -53.00 28.70
C ILE A 112 -23.40 -52.05 27.52
N ILE A 113 -22.69 -52.28 26.42
CA ILE A 113 -22.75 -51.46 25.21
C ILE A 113 -23.83 -51.96 24.26
N PHE A 114 -24.80 -51.12 23.94
CA PHE A 114 -25.83 -51.40 22.94
C PHE A 114 -25.47 -50.76 21.60
N LYS A 115 -25.31 -51.57 20.56
CA LYS A 115 -25.10 -51.09 19.18
C LYS A 115 -26.46 -50.88 18.52
N LEU A 116 -26.84 -49.64 18.24
CA LEU A 116 -28.09 -49.38 17.51
C LEU A 116 -27.87 -49.63 16.01
N PRO A 117 -28.91 -50.02 15.25
CA PRO A 117 -28.81 -50.24 13.80
C PRO A 117 -28.24 -49.04 13.04
N ASN A 118 -28.54 -47.80 13.49
CA ASN A 118 -28.04 -46.55 12.91
C ASN A 118 -26.53 -46.29 13.15
N ASP A 119 -25.90 -46.99 14.09
CA ASP A 119 -24.47 -46.80 14.38
C ASP A 119 -23.58 -47.61 13.41
N LYS A 120 -24.13 -48.66 12.77
CA LYS A 120 -23.45 -49.39 11.68
C LYS A 120 -23.13 -48.47 10.49
N ASP A 121 -24.03 -47.55 10.18
CA ASP A 121 -23.86 -46.58 9.08
C ASP A 121 -22.79 -45.52 9.39
N LYS A 122 -22.50 -45.25 10.67
CA LYS A 122 -21.41 -44.36 11.09
C LYS A 122 -20.05 -45.07 11.00
N GLN A 123 -19.99 -46.35 11.37
CA GLN A 123 -18.78 -47.18 11.28
C GLN A 123 -18.28 -47.33 9.84
N GLU A 124 -19.16 -47.58 8.86
CA GLU A 124 -18.76 -47.67 7.45
C GLU A 124 -18.25 -46.34 6.86
N LYS A 125 -18.72 -45.20 7.38
CA LYS A 125 -18.30 -43.87 6.91
C LYS A 125 -16.96 -43.43 7.48
N GLN A 126 -16.60 -43.90 8.68
CA GLN A 126 -15.31 -43.64 9.32
C GLN A 126 -14.19 -44.53 8.74
N SER A 127 -14.47 -45.82 8.48
CA SER A 127 -13.50 -46.74 7.85
C SER A 127 -13.13 -46.37 6.39
N LYS A 128 -13.93 -45.55 5.70
CA LYS A 128 -13.67 -45.10 4.32
C LYS A 128 -12.98 -43.74 4.23
N LYS A 129 -12.67 -43.11 5.37
CA LYS A 129 -11.99 -41.80 5.43
C LYS A 129 -10.49 -41.91 5.73
N GLU A 130 -9.98 -43.12 5.96
CA GLU A 130 -8.54 -43.44 5.95
C GLU A 130 -8.03 -43.72 4.53
#